data_AF-A0A023FCT4-F1
#
_entry.id   AF-A0A023FCT4-F1
#
_cell.length_a   1.000
_cell.length_b   1.000
_cell.length_c   1.000
_cell.angle_alpha   90.00
_cell.angle_beta   90.00
_cell.angle_gamma   90.00
#
_symmetry.space_group_name_H-M   'P 1'
#
loop_
_entity.id
_entity.type
_entity.pdbx_description
1 polymer ?
#
loop_
_entity_poly.entity_id
_entity_poly.type
_entity_poly.pdbx_seq_one_letter_code
_entity_poly.pdbx_strand_id
1 'polypeptide(L)'
;FSFGYWTVNGFSSLSYLSDSEIFQLKNIDVLCFSETWLNSVNSAIFPSFLNNYDYYFVNAVKVHKKGRASGGLIIFLKKDLCSFVQVLISKPWFLCLLININAELYVVGLVYWKPGNDNNCLIDDLEIELNNIMMNYNDVNVIIGGDYNAKVGLLNSFNSDDDMFLNSNLYGNRSSLDIDIDVRGKKLVDVFESFGMFISNGRTLGDFPAKYTFLGKQGCSIIDMVWLSANCIPFIQDFEIINNIHTSDHFICLLTLINNEKEEQLNVALDSVDPVLSLNRNFISSTEFTLRLEGSSGIYFNSECVSQLNDNFITSMHLIMKDCGMLKSIKLGSTSFSSKKLWYNFDCLVAKKNMNKFLKLCYKNSFRAEYLNRYLGSKTMYKKVIKISKKLYYDNLTLVIRDIHNSSEFWGAIRKFRKKKVCNNKLSIEQWENFYQRMLPAVPYDDSLFISTFNPDLDGDITLDELL
;
A
#
# COMPACT_ATOMS: atom_id res chain seq x y z
N PHE A 1 -1.69 -12.82 -6.13
CA PHE A 1 -2.35 -11.60 -5.60
C PHE A 1 -2.78 -11.87 -4.16
N SER A 2 -3.23 -10.88 -3.40
CA SER A 2 -3.33 -10.98 -1.93
C SER A 2 -4.63 -10.42 -1.35
N PHE A 3 -5.15 -11.08 -0.31
CA PHE A 3 -6.36 -10.71 0.44
C PHE A 3 -6.02 -10.51 1.91
N GLY A 4 -6.29 -9.32 2.44
CA GLY A 4 -6.05 -8.97 3.84
C GLY A 4 -7.36 -8.73 4.60
N TYR A 5 -7.66 -9.54 5.60
CA TYR A 5 -8.82 -9.39 6.48
C TYR A 5 -8.41 -8.77 7.81
N TRP A 6 -9.06 -7.67 8.20
CA TRP A 6 -8.67 -6.94 9.41
C TRP A 6 -9.83 -6.23 10.12
N THR A 7 -10.01 -6.56 11.39
CA THR A 7 -10.88 -5.82 12.30
C THR A 7 -10.17 -4.55 12.79
N VAL A 8 -10.54 -3.38 12.28
CA VAL A 8 -9.74 -2.13 12.43
C VAL A 8 -10.01 -1.33 13.71
N ASN A 9 -11.05 -1.70 14.48
CA ASN A 9 -11.49 -0.98 15.69
C ASN A 9 -11.65 0.53 15.43
N GLY A 10 -12.46 0.85 14.43
CA GLY A 10 -12.80 2.20 13.99
C GLY A 10 -11.86 2.71 12.90
N PHE A 11 -12.43 3.12 11.77
CA PHE A 11 -11.69 3.52 10.58
C PHE A 11 -10.70 4.68 10.80
N SER A 12 -11.01 5.58 11.75
CA SER A 12 -10.11 6.66 12.16
C SER A 12 -8.74 6.20 12.67
N SER A 13 -8.63 4.94 13.12
CA SER A 13 -7.40 4.34 13.63
C SER A 13 -6.31 4.28 12.56
N LEU A 14 -6.69 4.15 11.28
CA LEU A 14 -5.78 4.13 10.13
C LEU A 14 -4.97 5.44 10.01
N SER A 15 -5.49 6.55 10.55
CA SER A 15 -4.78 7.83 10.53
C SER A 15 -3.49 7.82 11.37
N TYR A 16 -3.33 6.84 12.26
CA TYR A 16 -2.19 6.67 13.16
C TYR A 16 -1.08 5.77 12.63
N LEU A 17 -1.28 5.13 11.47
CA LEU A 17 -0.29 4.20 10.90
C LEU A 17 1.02 4.92 10.55
N SER A 18 2.16 4.28 10.77
CA SER A 18 3.46 4.74 10.28
C SER A 18 3.61 4.48 8.78
N ASP A 19 4.57 5.13 8.10
CA ASP A 19 4.75 4.94 6.65
C ASP A 19 5.09 3.50 6.26
N SER A 20 5.84 2.79 7.11
CA SER A 20 6.13 1.36 6.91
C SER A 20 4.87 0.49 6.95
N GLU A 21 3.92 0.81 7.85
CA GLU A 21 2.65 0.08 7.97
C GLU A 21 1.73 0.40 6.79
N ILE A 22 1.70 1.66 6.37
CA ILE A 22 0.99 2.10 5.16
C ILE A 22 1.54 1.40 3.92
N PHE A 23 2.87 1.31 3.80
CA PHE A 23 3.51 0.62 2.68
C PHE A 23 3.10 -0.85 2.61
N GLN A 24 3.06 -1.53 3.74
CA GLN A 24 2.61 -2.91 3.81
C GLN A 24 1.15 -3.07 3.40
N LEU A 25 0.23 -2.23 3.91
CA LEU A 25 -1.18 -2.27 3.52
C LEU A 25 -1.39 -1.96 2.03
N LYS A 26 -0.65 -1.00 1.48
CA LYS A 26 -0.75 -0.62 0.06
C LYS A 26 -0.36 -1.76 -0.88
N ASN A 27 0.47 -2.70 -0.42
CA ASN A 27 0.87 -3.84 -1.24
C ASN A 27 -0.21 -4.92 -1.31
N ILE A 28 -1.19 -4.92 -0.41
CA ILE A 28 -2.30 -5.90 -0.39
C ILE A 28 -3.31 -5.54 -1.48
N ASP A 29 -3.71 -6.50 -2.31
CA ASP A 29 -4.57 -6.27 -3.49
C ASP A 29 -6.05 -6.08 -3.12
N VAL A 30 -6.54 -6.88 -2.17
CA VAL A 30 -7.89 -6.79 -1.61
C VAL A 30 -7.81 -6.59 -0.11
N LEU A 31 -8.34 -5.48 0.41
CA LEU A 31 -8.36 -5.15 1.84
C LEU A 31 -9.80 -5.21 2.38
N CYS A 32 -10.06 -6.10 3.32
CA CYS A 32 -11.35 -6.31 3.94
C CYS A 32 -11.34 -5.82 5.39
N PHE A 33 -12.06 -4.74 5.69
CA PHE A 33 -12.11 -4.11 7.02
C PHE A 33 -13.46 -4.29 7.70
N SER A 34 -13.46 -4.85 8.90
CA SER A 34 -14.60 -4.93 9.82
C SER A 34 -14.43 -3.96 11.00
N GLU A 35 -15.52 -3.71 11.73
CA GLU A 35 -15.58 -2.71 12.81
C GLU A 35 -15.13 -1.30 12.37
N THR A 36 -15.55 -0.87 11.18
CA THR A 36 -15.17 0.44 10.66
C THR A 36 -15.83 1.59 11.43
N TRP A 37 -16.99 1.35 12.04
CA TRP A 37 -17.82 2.32 12.77
C TRP A 37 -18.21 3.57 11.95
N LEU A 38 -18.22 3.45 10.63
CA LEU A 38 -18.62 4.52 9.71
C LEU A 38 -20.14 4.45 9.46
N ASN A 39 -20.88 5.46 9.93
CA ASN A 39 -22.33 5.57 9.70
C ASN A 39 -22.70 5.87 8.25
N SER A 40 -21.82 6.57 7.55
CA SER A 40 -21.96 6.91 6.14
C SER A 40 -20.58 7.11 5.57
N VAL A 41 -20.28 6.43 4.48
CA VAL A 41 -18.99 6.56 3.79
C VAL A 41 -18.78 7.96 3.22
N ASN A 42 -19.84 8.68 2.86
CA ASN A 42 -19.74 10.07 2.37
C ASN A 42 -19.17 11.04 3.42
N SER A 43 -19.24 10.68 4.70
CA SER A 43 -18.62 11.45 5.79
C SER A 43 -17.18 11.02 6.12
N ALA A 44 -16.72 9.91 5.53
CA ALA A 44 -15.42 9.33 5.82
C ALA A 44 -14.31 10.01 5.00
N ILE A 45 -13.26 10.46 5.68
CA ILE A 45 -12.04 10.91 5.03
C ILE A 45 -11.12 9.70 4.86
N PHE A 46 -11.03 9.18 3.63
CA PHE A 46 -10.15 8.07 3.32
C PHE A 46 -8.68 8.50 3.36
N PRO A 47 -7.81 7.74 4.05
CA PRO A 47 -6.37 7.91 3.93
C PRO A 47 -5.92 7.81 2.47
N SER A 48 -5.01 8.69 2.05
CA SER A 48 -4.61 8.79 0.63
C SER A 48 -3.99 7.51 0.04
N PHE A 49 -3.52 6.59 0.88
CA PHE A 49 -2.99 5.31 0.39
C PHE A 49 -4.08 4.40 -0.19
N LEU A 50 -5.34 4.65 0.16
CA LEU A 50 -6.51 3.94 -0.38
C LEU A 50 -7.06 4.59 -1.67
N ASN A 51 -6.47 5.69 -2.17
CA ASN A 51 -6.94 6.36 -3.38
C ASN A 51 -6.86 5.47 -4.65
N ASN A 52 -5.99 4.46 -4.62
CA ASN A 52 -5.85 3.48 -5.68
C ASN A 52 -6.75 2.25 -5.50
N TYR A 53 -7.78 2.36 -4.66
CA TYR A 53 -8.74 1.30 -4.45
C TYR A 53 -10.15 1.82 -4.76
N ASP A 54 -10.95 0.96 -5.36
CA ASP A 54 -12.39 1.07 -5.32
C ASP A 54 -12.89 0.37 -4.05
N TYR A 55 -14.09 0.71 -3.58
CA TYR A 55 -14.58 0.19 -2.31
C TYR A 55 -16.07 -0.11 -2.34
N TYR A 56 -16.45 -1.11 -1.57
CA TYR A 56 -17.81 -1.57 -1.34
C TYR A 56 -18.03 -1.65 0.16
N PHE A 57 -19.19 -1.23 0.66
CA PHE A 57 -19.36 -1.07 2.10
C PHE A 57 -20.77 -1.36 2.59
N VAL A 58 -20.84 -1.71 3.88
CA VAL A 58 -22.04 -1.74 4.69
C VAL A 58 -21.85 -0.78 5.85
N ASN A 59 -22.82 0.13 6.04
CA ASN A 59 -22.73 1.15 7.09
C ASN A 59 -22.77 0.52 8.48
N ALA A 60 -22.02 1.13 9.41
CA ALA A 60 -22.19 0.88 10.82
C ALA A 60 -23.51 1.47 11.32
N VAL A 61 -24.12 0.82 12.31
CA VAL A 61 -25.41 1.23 12.87
C VAL A 61 -25.18 1.98 14.18
N LYS A 62 -25.73 3.19 14.29
CA LYS A 62 -25.71 3.97 15.53
C LYS A 62 -27.08 3.94 16.19
N VAL A 63 -27.23 3.04 17.17
CA VAL A 63 -28.49 2.84 17.91
C VAL A 63 -28.73 3.95 18.94
N HIS A 64 -27.68 4.44 19.59
CA HIS A 64 -27.78 5.44 20.65
C HIS A 64 -27.28 6.83 20.20
N LYS A 65 -27.92 7.89 20.68
CA LYS A 65 -27.50 9.29 20.41
C LYS A 65 -26.05 9.55 20.85
N LYS A 66 -25.69 9.06 22.04
CA LYS A 66 -24.33 9.10 22.60
C LYS A 66 -23.59 7.79 22.29
N GLY A 67 -22.28 7.88 22.08
CA GLY A 67 -21.42 6.72 21.79
C GLY A 67 -21.06 6.56 20.32
N ARG A 68 -20.25 5.53 20.05
CA ARG A 68 -19.80 5.15 18.71
C ARG A 68 -20.87 4.35 17.97
N ALA A 69 -20.78 4.32 16.65
CA ALA A 69 -21.50 3.35 15.84
C ALA A 69 -20.99 1.93 16.10
N SER A 70 -21.78 0.92 15.73
CA SER A 70 -21.44 -0.49 15.88
C SER A 70 -21.44 -1.19 14.52
N GLY A 71 -20.45 -2.07 14.31
CA GLY A 71 -20.25 -2.79 13.05
C GLY A 71 -19.61 -1.93 11.96
N GLY A 72 -20.08 -2.14 10.73
CA GLY A 72 -19.53 -1.52 9.52
C GLY A 72 -18.49 -2.40 8.85
N LEU A 73 -18.68 -2.65 7.56
CA LEU A 73 -17.85 -3.53 6.72
C LEU A 73 -17.41 -2.75 5.49
N ILE A 74 -16.16 -2.89 5.07
CA ILE A 74 -15.67 -2.30 3.82
C ILE A 74 -14.70 -3.27 3.15
N ILE A 75 -14.95 -3.59 1.88
CA ILE A 75 -13.99 -4.28 1.02
C ILE A 75 -13.42 -3.26 0.04
N PHE A 76 -12.10 -3.11 0.02
CA PHE A 76 -11.36 -2.33 -0.95
C PHE A 76 -10.70 -3.26 -1.97
N LEU A 77 -10.85 -2.94 -3.25
CA LEU A 77 -10.23 -3.64 -4.36
C LEU A 77 -9.27 -2.68 -5.05
N LYS A 78 -8.01 -3.06 -5.27
CA LYS A 78 -7.10 -2.21 -6.07
C LYS A 78 -7.73 -1.92 -7.43
N LYS A 79 -7.60 -0.68 -7.88
CA LYS A 79 -7.98 -0.28 -9.24
C LYS A 79 -7.21 -1.13 -10.24
N ASP A 80 -7.90 -1.49 -11.33
CA ASP A 80 -7.39 -2.33 -12.40
C ASP A 80 -7.08 -3.80 -11.98
N LEU A 81 -7.38 -4.20 -10.74
CA LEU A 81 -7.21 -5.60 -10.31
C LEU A 81 -8.26 -6.52 -10.93
N CYS A 82 -9.51 -6.06 -10.98
CA CYS A 82 -10.65 -6.87 -11.37
C CYS A 82 -11.23 -6.33 -12.68
N SER A 83 -11.52 -7.22 -13.63
CA SER A 83 -12.23 -6.87 -14.86
C SER A 83 -13.74 -6.72 -14.63
N PHE A 84 -14.25 -7.35 -13.57
CA PHE A 84 -15.66 -7.38 -13.20
C PHE A 84 -15.81 -7.43 -11.68
N VAL A 85 -16.82 -6.73 -11.15
CA VAL A 85 -17.21 -6.75 -9.74
C VAL A 85 -18.73 -6.64 -9.62
N GLN A 86 -19.34 -7.53 -8.84
CA GLN A 86 -20.76 -7.51 -8.48
C GLN A 86 -20.92 -7.72 -6.98
N VAL A 87 -21.80 -6.93 -6.34
CA VAL A 87 -22.18 -7.18 -4.94
C VAL A 87 -23.21 -8.30 -4.91
N LEU A 88 -22.88 -9.42 -4.25
CA LEU A 88 -23.80 -10.53 -4.04
C LEU A 88 -24.65 -10.32 -2.80
N ILE A 89 -24.01 -9.97 -1.68
CA ILE A 89 -24.65 -9.86 -0.37
C ILE A 89 -24.18 -8.57 0.30
N SER A 90 -25.12 -7.82 0.88
CA SER A 90 -24.85 -6.60 1.63
C SER A 90 -25.68 -6.58 2.92
N LYS A 91 -25.30 -7.40 3.89
CA LYS A 91 -25.91 -7.47 5.23
C LYS A 91 -25.00 -6.84 6.28
N PRO A 92 -25.52 -6.34 7.42
CA PRO A 92 -24.71 -5.73 8.49
C PRO A 92 -23.57 -6.60 9.03
N TRP A 93 -23.66 -7.92 8.86
CA TRP A 93 -22.73 -8.92 9.35
C TRP A 93 -21.97 -9.67 8.23
N PHE A 94 -22.36 -9.46 6.97
CA PHE A 94 -21.73 -10.12 5.82
C PHE A 94 -21.83 -9.27 4.56
N LEU A 95 -20.66 -8.92 4.02
CA LEU A 95 -20.51 -8.25 2.72
C LEU A 95 -19.81 -9.22 1.78
N CYS A 96 -20.42 -9.54 0.65
CA CYS A 96 -19.90 -10.53 -0.29
C CYS A 96 -19.92 -9.98 -1.71
N LEU A 97 -18.80 -10.12 -2.42
CA LEU A 97 -18.61 -9.69 -3.80
C LEU A 97 -18.28 -10.89 -4.68
N LEU A 98 -18.80 -10.89 -5.91
CA LEU A 98 -18.28 -11.70 -7.00
C LEU A 98 -17.32 -10.83 -7.81
N ILE A 99 -16.09 -11.28 -7.99
CA ILE A 99 -15.06 -10.55 -8.74
C ILE A 99 -14.42 -11.47 -9.77
N ASN A 100 -13.96 -10.90 -10.88
CA ASN A 100 -13.13 -11.62 -11.85
C ASN A 100 -11.70 -11.09 -11.78
N ILE A 101 -10.74 -11.97 -11.50
CA ILE A 101 -9.30 -11.70 -11.49
C ILE A 101 -8.66 -12.68 -12.46
N ASN A 102 -7.95 -12.18 -13.47
CA ASN A 102 -7.21 -13.00 -14.44
C ASN A 102 -8.06 -14.13 -15.07
N ALA A 103 -9.27 -13.77 -15.53
CA ALA A 103 -10.27 -14.69 -16.11
C ALA A 103 -10.88 -15.72 -15.14
N GLU A 104 -10.44 -15.77 -13.88
CA GLU A 104 -11.02 -16.63 -12.84
C GLU A 104 -12.04 -15.85 -12.00
N LEU A 105 -13.15 -16.51 -11.66
CA LEU A 105 -14.17 -15.94 -10.78
C LEU A 105 -13.88 -16.28 -9.32
N TYR A 106 -13.98 -15.25 -8.47
CA TYR A 106 -13.83 -15.35 -7.03
C TYR A 106 -15.04 -14.76 -6.31
N VAL A 107 -15.58 -15.50 -5.35
CA VAL A 107 -16.49 -15.00 -4.34
C VAL A 107 -15.65 -14.56 -3.14
N VAL A 108 -15.65 -13.26 -2.84
CA VAL A 108 -14.91 -12.66 -1.73
C VAL A 108 -15.88 -12.17 -0.67
N GLY A 109 -15.87 -12.83 0.48
CA GLY A 109 -16.74 -12.51 1.61
C GLY A 109 -16.00 -11.92 2.79
N LEU A 110 -16.58 -10.89 3.41
CA LEU A 110 -16.14 -10.28 4.67
C LEU A 110 -17.23 -10.44 5.73
N VAL A 111 -16.92 -11.17 6.81
CA VAL A 111 -17.82 -11.45 7.94
C VAL A 111 -17.44 -10.64 9.18
N TYR A 112 -18.45 -10.19 9.92
CA TYR A 112 -18.28 -9.70 11.29
C TYR A 112 -19.48 -10.09 12.15
N TRP A 113 -19.23 -10.87 13.20
CA TRP A 113 -20.22 -11.19 14.22
C TRP A 113 -19.85 -10.56 15.54
N LYS A 114 -20.79 -9.89 16.20
CA LYS A 114 -20.53 -9.33 17.53
C LYS A 114 -20.32 -10.47 18.55
N PRO A 115 -19.51 -10.24 19.58
CA PRO A 115 -19.37 -11.20 20.68
C PRO A 115 -20.71 -11.39 21.43
N GLY A 116 -20.87 -12.54 22.08
CA GLY A 116 -22.09 -12.91 22.82
C GLY A 116 -23.11 -13.69 21.98
N ASN A 117 -24.07 -14.36 22.61
CA ASN A 117 -24.89 -15.40 21.99
C ASN A 117 -25.94 -14.92 20.98
N ASP A 118 -26.27 -13.63 20.96
CA ASP A 118 -27.37 -13.07 20.17
C ASP A 118 -27.21 -13.29 18.65
N ASN A 119 -25.98 -13.48 18.19
CA ASN A 119 -25.65 -13.69 16.78
C ASN A 119 -25.50 -15.16 16.38
N ASN A 120 -25.81 -16.11 17.27
CA ASN A 120 -25.65 -17.54 16.95
C ASN A 120 -26.58 -18.01 15.82
N CYS A 121 -27.73 -17.34 15.63
CA CYS A 121 -28.63 -17.59 14.49
C CYS A 121 -28.06 -17.12 13.15
N LEU A 122 -27.06 -16.23 13.14
CA LEU A 122 -26.44 -15.76 11.89
C LEU A 122 -25.67 -16.88 11.17
N ILE A 123 -25.35 -17.98 11.87
CA ILE A 123 -24.77 -19.17 11.24
C ILE A 123 -25.77 -19.81 10.28
N ASP A 124 -27.03 -19.94 10.70
CA ASP A 124 -28.09 -20.52 9.86
C ASP A 124 -28.37 -19.60 8.65
N ASP A 125 -28.35 -18.28 8.86
CA ASP A 125 -28.44 -17.32 7.76
C ASP A 125 -27.23 -17.41 6.81
N LEU A 126 -26.01 -17.63 7.33
CA LEU A 126 -24.81 -17.82 6.53
C LEU A 126 -24.93 -19.08 5.66
N GLU A 127 -25.44 -20.18 6.21
CA GLU A 127 -25.68 -21.42 5.48
C GLU A 127 -26.63 -21.20 4.29
N ILE A 128 -27.73 -20.45 4.49
CA ILE A 128 -28.66 -20.11 3.40
C ILE A 128 -27.96 -19.29 2.32
N GLU A 129 -27.15 -18.31 2.70
CA GLU A 129 -26.41 -17.48 1.75
C GLU A 129 -25.36 -18.28 0.98
N LEU A 130 -24.63 -19.19 1.64
CA LEU A 130 -23.66 -20.08 0.99
C LEU A 130 -24.35 -21.01 0.00
N ASN A 131 -25.49 -21.61 0.38
CA ASN A 131 -26.30 -22.41 -0.55
C ASN A 131 -26.67 -21.61 -1.80
N ASN A 132 -27.18 -20.38 -1.63
CA ASN A 132 -27.54 -19.52 -2.76
C ASN A 132 -26.33 -19.19 -3.66
N ILE A 133 -25.15 -18.95 -3.06
CA ILE A 133 -23.93 -18.69 -3.83
C ILE A 133 -23.56 -19.94 -4.64
N MET A 134 -23.48 -21.11 -3.99
CA MET A 134 -23.05 -22.35 -4.64
C MET A 134 -24.02 -22.80 -5.74
N MET A 135 -25.33 -22.56 -5.57
CA MET A 135 -26.33 -22.87 -6.61
C MET A 135 -26.24 -21.97 -7.84
N ASN A 136 -25.89 -20.68 -7.66
CA ASN A 136 -25.86 -19.71 -8.76
C ASN A 136 -24.48 -19.65 -9.45
N TYR A 137 -23.42 -20.01 -8.75
CA TYR A 137 -22.04 -19.91 -9.21
C TYR A 137 -21.32 -21.23 -9.00
N ASN A 138 -21.57 -22.20 -9.88
CA ASN A 138 -20.91 -23.49 -9.81
C ASN A 138 -19.39 -23.33 -10.04
N ASP A 139 -18.60 -24.16 -9.37
CA ASP A 139 -17.14 -24.22 -9.47
C ASP A 139 -16.38 -22.90 -9.19
N VAL A 140 -17.04 -21.91 -8.57
CA VAL A 140 -16.40 -20.63 -8.24
C VAL A 140 -15.40 -20.75 -7.08
N ASN A 141 -14.32 -19.98 -7.14
CA ASN A 141 -13.35 -19.90 -6.06
C ASN A 141 -13.92 -19.07 -4.90
N VAL A 142 -14.18 -19.68 -3.74
CA VAL A 142 -14.76 -18.99 -2.59
C VAL A 142 -13.69 -18.68 -1.55
N ILE A 143 -13.61 -17.41 -1.13
CA ILE A 143 -12.71 -16.89 -0.11
C ILE A 143 -13.53 -16.03 0.87
N ILE A 144 -13.78 -16.53 2.07
CA ILE A 144 -14.59 -15.83 3.07
C ILE A 144 -13.79 -15.68 4.36
N GLY A 145 -13.57 -14.44 4.78
CA GLY A 145 -12.81 -14.16 5.98
C GLY A 145 -13.39 -13.04 6.83
N GLY A 146 -12.87 -12.90 8.05
CA GLY A 146 -13.29 -11.86 8.97
C GLY A 146 -13.34 -12.33 10.41
N ASP A 147 -13.98 -11.54 11.27
CA ASP A 147 -14.09 -11.81 12.71
C ASP A 147 -15.41 -12.50 13.03
N TYR A 148 -15.32 -13.80 13.33
CA TYR A 148 -16.47 -14.63 13.66
C TYR A 148 -16.80 -14.57 15.15
N ASN A 149 -15.93 -14.00 16.00
CA ASN A 149 -16.01 -14.10 17.45
C ASN A 149 -16.39 -15.53 17.91
N ALA A 150 -15.69 -16.52 17.35
CA ALA A 150 -15.92 -17.95 17.53
C ALA A 150 -14.58 -18.68 17.65
N LYS A 151 -14.49 -19.65 18.56
CA LYS A 151 -13.29 -20.47 18.75
C LYS A 151 -13.47 -21.87 18.20
N VAL A 152 -12.61 -22.27 17.28
CA VAL A 152 -12.68 -23.56 16.56
C VAL A 152 -11.63 -24.58 17.00
N GLY A 153 -10.71 -24.22 17.91
CA GLY A 153 -9.71 -25.12 18.47
C GLY A 153 -8.87 -25.84 17.42
N LEU A 154 -9.04 -27.16 17.28
CA LEU A 154 -8.41 -27.99 16.23
C LEU A 154 -9.42 -28.60 15.23
N LEU A 155 -10.67 -28.14 15.22
CA LEU A 155 -11.70 -28.58 14.26
C LEU A 155 -11.35 -28.22 12.81
N ASN A 156 -11.99 -28.83 11.82
CA ASN A 156 -11.58 -28.77 10.42
C ASN A 156 -10.11 -29.15 10.26
N SER A 157 -9.76 -30.34 10.74
CA SER A 157 -8.46 -31.00 10.52
C SER A 157 -8.72 -32.29 9.74
N PHE A 158 -7.94 -32.52 8.70
CA PHE A 158 -8.06 -33.71 7.86
C PHE A 158 -7.02 -34.72 8.32
N ASN A 159 -7.27 -36.01 8.09
CA ASN A 159 -6.32 -37.04 8.50
C ASN A 159 -5.07 -36.95 7.63
N SER A 160 -3.93 -37.46 8.13
CA SER A 160 -2.67 -37.47 7.38
C SER A 160 -2.73 -38.23 6.06
N ASP A 161 -3.74 -39.09 5.90
CA ASP A 161 -3.96 -39.94 4.74
C ASP A 161 -4.94 -39.30 3.73
N ASP A 162 -5.44 -38.09 4.00
CA ASP A 162 -6.27 -37.33 3.06
C ASP A 162 -5.38 -36.66 2.01
N ASP A 163 -5.43 -37.17 0.77
CA ASP A 163 -4.69 -36.65 -0.39
C ASP A 163 -5.17 -35.27 -0.87
N MET A 164 -6.17 -34.65 -0.21
CA MET A 164 -6.77 -33.38 -0.63
C MET A 164 -5.75 -32.25 -0.84
N PHE A 165 -4.70 -32.21 -0.02
CA PHE A 165 -3.66 -31.18 -0.07
C PHE A 165 -2.34 -31.68 -0.65
N LEU A 166 -2.32 -32.90 -1.21
CA LEU A 166 -1.12 -33.44 -1.82
C LEU A 166 -0.64 -32.52 -2.95
N ASN A 167 0.67 -32.25 -2.99
CA ASN A 167 1.30 -31.31 -3.94
C ASN A 167 0.80 -29.85 -3.84
N SER A 168 0.25 -29.44 -2.70
CA SER A 168 -0.08 -28.03 -2.42
C SER A 168 0.85 -27.43 -1.36
N ASN A 169 0.75 -26.11 -1.14
CA ASN A 169 1.45 -25.43 -0.05
C ASN A 169 0.74 -25.56 1.32
N LEU A 170 -0.25 -26.45 1.42
CA LEU A 170 -1.06 -26.66 2.62
C LEU A 170 -0.66 -27.96 3.34
N TYR A 171 -0.58 -27.89 4.66
CA TYR A 171 -0.50 -29.04 5.54
C TYR A 171 -1.92 -29.61 5.78
N GLY A 172 -2.07 -30.93 5.64
CA GLY A 172 -3.33 -31.64 5.92
C GLY A 172 -3.72 -31.63 7.39
N ASN A 173 -2.75 -31.85 8.28
CA ASN A 173 -2.93 -31.68 9.72
C ASN A 173 -2.78 -30.22 10.10
N ARG A 174 -3.83 -29.64 10.70
CA ARG A 174 -3.80 -28.27 11.21
C ARG A 174 -3.21 -28.23 12.62
N SER A 175 -2.50 -27.16 12.94
CA SER A 175 -2.03 -26.88 14.29
C SER A 175 -2.41 -25.46 14.72
N SER A 176 -2.64 -25.24 16.01
CA SER A 176 -3.18 -23.98 16.54
C SER A 176 -2.61 -23.64 17.91
N LEU A 177 -2.36 -22.34 18.16
CA LEU A 177 -2.06 -21.83 19.51
C LEU A 177 -3.30 -21.69 20.39
N ASP A 178 -4.50 -21.54 19.79
CA ASP A 178 -5.79 -21.49 20.49
C ASP A 178 -6.51 -22.83 20.29
N ILE A 179 -6.53 -23.66 21.33
CA ILE A 179 -7.12 -25.02 21.28
C ILE A 179 -8.56 -25.06 21.80
N ASP A 180 -9.07 -23.95 22.33
CA ASP A 180 -10.42 -23.87 22.87
C ASP A 180 -11.45 -23.98 21.75
N ILE A 181 -12.57 -24.65 22.03
CA ILE A 181 -13.71 -24.76 21.12
C ILE A 181 -14.94 -24.22 21.85
N ASP A 182 -15.70 -23.35 21.19
CA ASP A 182 -17.02 -22.92 21.68
C ASP A 182 -18.16 -23.44 20.78
N VAL A 183 -19.40 -23.30 21.28
CA VAL A 183 -20.60 -23.81 20.59
C VAL A 183 -20.77 -23.17 19.21
N ARG A 184 -20.39 -21.89 19.08
CA ARG A 184 -20.47 -21.16 17.82
C ARG A 184 -19.45 -21.68 16.82
N GLY A 185 -18.21 -21.89 17.26
CA GLY A 185 -17.12 -22.40 16.45
C GLY A 185 -17.38 -23.81 15.96
N LYS A 186 -17.99 -24.68 16.78
CA LYS A 186 -18.42 -26.01 16.33
C LYS A 186 -19.41 -25.92 15.17
N LYS A 187 -20.51 -25.17 15.37
CA LYS A 187 -21.53 -24.97 14.31
C LYS A 187 -20.95 -24.32 13.05
N LEU A 188 -20.04 -23.37 13.22
CA LEU A 188 -19.37 -22.69 12.11
C LEU A 188 -18.60 -23.68 11.23
N VAL A 189 -17.84 -24.58 11.88
CA VAL A 189 -17.10 -25.63 11.18
C VAL A 189 -18.06 -26.58 10.47
N ASP A 190 -19.10 -27.05 11.16
CA ASP A 190 -20.10 -27.97 10.59
C ASP A 190 -20.72 -27.38 9.30
N VAL A 191 -21.05 -26.08 9.29
CA VAL A 191 -21.57 -25.37 8.10
C VAL A 191 -20.51 -25.26 7.00
N PHE A 192 -19.30 -24.79 7.29
CA PHE A 192 -18.30 -24.64 6.23
C PHE A 192 -17.86 -25.99 5.62
N GLU A 193 -17.80 -27.05 6.42
CA GLU A 193 -17.49 -28.41 5.95
C GLU A 193 -18.59 -28.97 5.04
N SER A 194 -19.87 -28.67 5.30
CA SER A 194 -20.96 -29.11 4.42
C SER A 194 -20.88 -28.52 3.00
N PHE A 195 -20.18 -27.39 2.84
CA PHE A 195 -19.87 -26.76 1.55
C PHE A 195 -18.48 -27.11 0.99
N GLY A 196 -17.78 -28.09 1.58
CA GLY A 196 -16.44 -28.48 1.12
C GLY A 196 -15.39 -27.39 1.30
N MET A 197 -15.58 -26.50 2.29
CA MET A 197 -14.64 -25.44 2.60
C MET A 197 -13.69 -25.85 3.73
N PHE A 198 -12.48 -25.31 3.72
CA PHE A 198 -11.47 -25.51 4.73
C PHE A 198 -10.91 -24.18 5.25
N ILE A 199 -10.47 -24.18 6.50
CA ILE A 199 -9.84 -23.01 7.13
C ILE A 199 -8.36 -22.93 6.74
N SER A 200 -7.85 -21.75 6.36
CA SER A 200 -6.43 -21.56 6.00
C SER A 200 -5.52 -21.36 7.22
N ASN A 201 -6.03 -20.80 8.31
CA ASN A 201 -5.28 -20.56 9.55
C ASN A 201 -4.66 -21.89 10.05
N GLY A 202 -3.35 -21.91 10.31
CA GLY A 202 -2.69 -23.12 10.79
C GLY A 202 -2.35 -24.17 9.73
N ARG A 203 -2.41 -23.83 8.43
CA ARG A 203 -2.17 -24.79 7.33
C ARG A 203 -1.03 -24.45 6.38
N THR A 204 -0.49 -23.25 6.40
CA THR A 204 0.64 -22.89 5.53
C THR A 204 1.88 -22.59 6.35
N LEU A 205 3.05 -22.55 5.70
CA LEU A 205 4.31 -22.24 6.36
C LEU A 205 4.28 -20.90 7.12
N GLY A 206 3.63 -19.87 6.57
CA GLY A 206 3.51 -18.55 7.17
C GLY A 206 2.73 -18.49 8.48
N ASP A 207 1.86 -19.48 8.74
CA ASP A 207 1.00 -19.53 9.92
C ASP A 207 0.91 -20.94 10.54
N PHE A 208 1.97 -21.74 10.49
CA PHE A 208 2.02 -23.03 11.18
C PHE A 208 2.88 -22.95 12.45
N PRO A 209 2.35 -23.22 13.67
CA PRO A 209 0.92 -23.36 14.00
C PRO A 209 0.16 -22.03 13.90
N ALA A 210 -1.18 -22.10 13.84
CA ALA A 210 -2.04 -20.92 13.72
C ALA A 210 -1.76 -19.92 14.83
N LYS A 211 -1.42 -18.69 14.46
CA LYS A 211 -1.08 -17.62 15.41
C LYS A 211 -2.33 -16.89 15.87
N TYR A 212 -2.30 -16.38 17.10
CA TYR A 212 -3.37 -15.53 17.63
C TYR A 212 -3.68 -14.37 16.69
N THR A 213 -4.95 -14.17 16.38
CA THR A 213 -5.43 -13.05 15.57
C THR A 213 -5.88 -11.88 16.43
N PHE A 214 -6.24 -12.15 17.68
CA PHE A 214 -6.71 -11.16 18.65
C PHE A 214 -5.90 -11.19 19.95
N LEU A 215 -5.49 -10.01 20.43
CA LEU A 215 -4.86 -9.82 21.74
C LEU A 215 -5.52 -8.67 22.50
N GLY A 216 -6.21 -8.99 23.59
CA GLY A 216 -6.94 -8.04 24.42
C GLY A 216 -6.80 -8.29 25.91
N LYS A 217 -7.53 -7.50 26.71
CA LYS A 217 -7.53 -7.64 28.18
C LYS A 217 -8.11 -8.97 28.66
N GLN A 218 -9.01 -9.54 27.86
CA GLN A 218 -9.64 -10.83 28.09
C GLN A 218 -8.72 -12.02 27.74
N GLY A 219 -7.53 -11.77 27.21
CA GLY A 219 -6.61 -12.81 26.76
C GLY A 219 -6.33 -12.74 25.26
N CYS A 220 -6.03 -13.90 24.69
CA CYS A 220 -5.66 -14.08 23.30
C CYS A 220 -6.56 -15.14 22.66
N SER A 221 -6.91 -14.96 21.39
CA SER A 221 -7.74 -15.92 20.66
C SER A 221 -7.51 -15.88 19.15
N ILE A 222 -7.92 -16.94 18.46
CA ILE A 222 -7.98 -17.04 17.00
C ILE A 222 -9.45 -16.98 16.61
N ILE A 223 -9.93 -15.77 16.35
CA ILE A 223 -11.33 -15.47 16.04
C ILE A 223 -11.51 -14.81 14.67
N ASP A 224 -10.41 -14.29 14.11
CA ASP A 224 -10.35 -13.84 12.73
C ASP A 224 -9.86 -15.02 11.88
N MET A 225 -10.72 -15.52 11.00
CA MET A 225 -10.45 -16.75 10.24
C MET A 225 -10.67 -16.51 8.75
N VAL A 226 -9.99 -17.28 7.90
CA VAL A 226 -10.21 -17.25 6.45
C VAL A 226 -10.52 -18.68 5.97
N TRP A 227 -11.67 -18.82 5.31
CA TRP A 227 -12.23 -20.06 4.80
C TRP A 227 -12.18 -20.06 3.28
N LEU A 228 -11.82 -21.20 2.71
CA LEU A 228 -11.53 -21.38 1.29
C LEU A 228 -12.28 -22.60 0.75
N SER A 229 -12.86 -22.51 -0.44
CA SER A 229 -13.34 -23.69 -1.17
C SER A 229 -12.16 -24.55 -1.65
N ALA A 230 -12.38 -25.85 -1.84
CA ALA A 230 -11.39 -26.77 -2.42
C ALA A 230 -10.78 -26.26 -3.74
N ASN A 231 -11.55 -25.56 -4.57
CA ASN A 231 -11.09 -24.99 -5.85
C ASN A 231 -9.94 -23.98 -5.69
N CYS A 232 -9.79 -23.38 -4.51
CA CYS A 232 -8.71 -22.44 -4.22
C CYS A 232 -7.34 -23.13 -4.02
N ILE A 233 -7.30 -24.44 -3.74
CA ILE A 233 -6.07 -25.17 -3.36
C ILE A 233 -4.89 -24.93 -4.31
N PRO A 234 -5.04 -25.06 -5.64
CA PRO A 234 -3.92 -24.89 -6.57
C PRO A 234 -3.32 -23.48 -6.57
N PHE A 235 -4.11 -22.50 -6.13
CA PHE A 235 -3.70 -21.09 -6.16
C PHE A 235 -3.06 -20.64 -4.85
N ILE A 236 -3.13 -21.40 -3.76
CA ILE A 236 -2.66 -20.91 -2.46
C ILE A 236 -1.14 -20.92 -2.41
N GLN A 237 -0.55 -19.74 -2.24
CA GLN A 237 0.88 -19.57 -2.03
C GLN A 237 1.24 -19.61 -0.55
N ASP A 238 0.60 -18.77 0.27
CA ASP A 238 0.82 -18.73 1.71
C ASP A 238 -0.32 -18.02 2.43
N PHE A 239 -0.40 -18.23 3.75
CA PHE A 239 -1.25 -17.53 4.68
C PHE A 239 -0.43 -17.09 5.90
N GLU A 240 -0.53 -15.83 6.30
CA GLU A 240 0.22 -15.31 7.45
C GLU A 240 -0.57 -14.28 8.27
N ILE A 241 -0.19 -14.15 9.55
CA ILE A 241 -0.71 -13.10 10.44
C ILE A 241 0.26 -11.91 10.47
N ILE A 242 -0.16 -10.78 9.91
CA ILE A 242 0.61 -9.53 9.97
C ILE A 242 0.44 -8.91 11.36
N ASN A 243 1.49 -9.06 12.18
CA ASN A 243 1.47 -8.67 13.59
C ASN A 243 2.30 -7.42 13.92
N ASN A 244 2.75 -6.66 12.92
CA ASN A 244 3.57 -5.45 13.09
C ASN A 244 2.75 -4.14 13.00
N ILE A 245 1.44 -4.24 12.79
CA ILE A 245 0.46 -3.15 12.81
C ILE A 245 -0.35 -3.25 14.11
N HIS A 246 -0.40 -2.17 14.89
CA HIS A 246 -0.89 -2.22 16.28
C HIS A 246 -1.98 -1.20 16.62
N THR A 247 -2.59 -0.61 15.59
CA THR A 247 -3.71 0.33 15.76
C THR A 247 -4.97 -0.38 16.29
N SER A 248 -5.16 -1.65 15.93
CA SER A 248 -6.24 -2.51 16.42
C SER A 248 -5.74 -3.55 17.45
N ASP A 249 -6.68 -4.17 18.16
CA ASP A 249 -6.47 -5.34 19.01
C ASP A 249 -6.49 -6.67 18.22
N HIS A 250 -6.88 -6.58 16.94
CA HIS A 250 -6.77 -7.65 15.97
C HIS A 250 -5.58 -7.42 15.02
N PHE A 251 -5.03 -8.52 14.53
CA PHE A 251 -4.02 -8.57 13.49
C PHE A 251 -4.67 -8.87 12.12
N ILE A 252 -3.92 -8.67 11.05
CA ILE A 252 -4.41 -8.90 9.68
C ILE A 252 -4.17 -10.37 9.34
N CYS A 253 -5.19 -11.05 8.86
CA CYS A 253 -5.07 -12.34 8.20
C CYS A 253 -4.77 -12.08 6.72
N LEU A 254 -3.56 -12.41 6.26
CA LEU A 254 -3.13 -12.22 4.89
C LEU A 254 -3.09 -13.57 4.16
N LEU A 255 -3.94 -13.72 3.15
CA LEU A 255 -3.87 -14.81 2.20
C LEU A 255 -3.17 -14.33 0.93
N THR A 256 -2.17 -15.08 0.47
CA THR A 256 -1.48 -14.84 -0.79
C THR A 256 -1.75 -16.00 -1.74
N LEU A 257 -2.23 -15.66 -2.95
CA LEU A 257 -2.43 -16.59 -4.04
C LEU A 257 -1.34 -16.40 -5.12
N ILE A 258 -1.00 -17.49 -5.81
CA ILE A 258 -0.11 -17.52 -6.96
C ILE A 258 -0.70 -16.62 -8.06
N ASN A 259 0.17 -15.91 -8.77
CA ASN A 259 -0.22 -15.12 -9.94
C ASN A 259 0.50 -15.68 -11.17
N ASN A 260 -0.21 -16.49 -11.95
CA ASN A 260 0.35 -17.17 -13.12
C ASN A 260 0.74 -16.19 -14.25
N GLU A 261 0.17 -14.97 -14.27
CA GLU A 261 0.51 -13.97 -15.30
C GLU A 261 1.82 -13.22 -15.03
N LYS A 262 2.37 -13.31 -13.81
CA LYS A 262 3.61 -12.59 -13.45
C LYS A 262 4.88 -13.35 -13.85
N GLU A 263 4.82 -14.65 -14.10
CA GLU A 263 6.02 -15.41 -14.51
C GLU A 263 6.49 -15.06 -15.93
N GLU A 264 5.60 -14.69 -16.84
CA GLU A 264 6.01 -14.26 -18.20
C GLU A 264 6.54 -12.83 -18.27
N GLN A 265 6.33 -12.00 -17.24
CA GLN A 265 6.86 -10.63 -17.17
C GLN A 265 8.13 -10.49 -16.32
N LEU A 266 8.55 -11.55 -15.61
CA LEU A 266 9.77 -11.52 -14.78
C LEU A 266 11.07 -11.61 -15.59
N ASN A 267 11.00 -11.81 -16.91
CA ASN A 267 12.14 -11.76 -17.83
C ASN A 267 12.16 -10.54 -18.76
N VAL A 268 11.22 -9.60 -18.63
CA VAL A 268 11.49 -8.24 -19.11
C VAL A 268 12.32 -7.60 -18.01
N ALA A 269 13.61 -7.42 -18.28
CA ALA A 269 14.53 -6.68 -17.44
C ALA A 269 13.78 -5.53 -16.79
N LEU A 270 13.87 -5.42 -15.45
CA LEU A 270 13.60 -4.18 -14.72
C LEU A 270 14.05 -3.05 -15.63
N ASP A 271 13.10 -2.31 -16.21
CA ASP A 271 13.42 -1.12 -16.98
C ASP A 271 14.41 -0.38 -16.10
N SER A 272 15.67 -0.36 -16.55
CA SER A 272 16.70 0.46 -15.97
C SER A 272 16.16 1.84 -16.20
N VAL A 273 15.44 2.37 -15.21
CA VAL A 273 14.99 3.75 -15.25
C VAL A 273 16.27 4.52 -15.40
N ASP A 274 16.48 5.05 -16.61
CA ASP A 274 17.70 5.76 -16.92
C ASP A 274 17.92 6.78 -15.80
N PRO A 275 19.12 6.81 -15.21
CA PRO A 275 19.37 7.71 -14.11
C PRO A 275 19.11 9.13 -14.57
N VAL A 276 18.04 9.75 -14.04
CA VAL A 276 17.74 11.14 -14.34
C VAL A 276 18.88 11.98 -13.78
N LEU A 277 19.52 12.73 -14.66
CA LEU A 277 20.59 13.63 -14.28
C LEU A 277 19.96 14.86 -13.61
N SER A 278 20.29 15.06 -12.33
CA SER A 278 19.96 16.28 -11.62
C SER A 278 21.12 17.25 -11.65
N LEU A 279 20.79 18.50 -11.97
CA LEU A 279 21.74 19.60 -11.96
C LEU A 279 21.87 20.18 -10.54
N ASN A 280 23.07 20.19 -9.99
CA ASN A 280 23.37 20.81 -8.70
C ASN A 280 24.20 22.08 -8.92
N ARG A 281 23.56 23.25 -8.91
CA ARG A 281 24.22 24.56 -9.03
C ARG A 281 24.51 25.15 -7.66
N ASN A 282 25.42 24.54 -6.90
CA ASN A 282 25.92 25.19 -5.69
C ASN A 282 27.14 26.08 -6.04
N PHE A 283 27.52 26.97 -5.12
CA PHE A 283 28.62 27.91 -5.35
C PHE A 283 29.91 27.17 -5.75
N ILE A 284 30.25 26.10 -5.03
CA ILE A 284 31.48 25.32 -5.24
C ILE A 284 31.48 24.65 -6.63
N SER A 285 30.40 23.97 -7.01
CA SER A 285 30.29 23.29 -8.30
C SER A 285 30.26 24.27 -9.47
N SER A 286 29.72 25.47 -9.26
CA SER A 286 29.66 26.50 -10.31
C SER A 286 31.04 27.12 -10.55
N THR A 287 31.79 27.41 -9.49
CA THR A 287 33.17 27.91 -9.61
C THR A 287 34.10 26.87 -10.23
N GLU A 288 34.00 25.61 -9.82
CA GLU A 288 34.79 24.52 -10.39
C GLU A 288 34.45 24.25 -11.86
N PHE A 289 33.17 24.40 -12.23
CA PHE A 289 32.74 24.28 -13.62
C PHE A 289 33.35 25.37 -14.49
N THR A 290 33.32 26.64 -14.08
CA THR A 290 33.93 27.74 -14.84
C THR A 290 35.44 27.53 -15.04
N LEU A 291 36.17 27.14 -13.99
CA LEU A 291 37.60 26.87 -14.08
C LEU A 291 37.94 25.73 -15.06
N ARG A 292 37.15 24.65 -15.06
CA ARG A 292 37.36 23.51 -15.97
C ARG A 292 36.89 23.77 -17.38
N LEU A 293 35.89 24.64 -17.54
CA LEU A 293 35.44 25.12 -18.82
C LEU A 293 36.58 25.91 -19.49
N GLU A 294 37.14 26.91 -18.82
CA GLU A 294 38.29 27.69 -19.31
C GLU A 294 39.52 26.84 -19.67
N GLY A 295 39.74 25.73 -18.97
CA GLY A 295 40.84 24.80 -19.25
C GLY A 295 40.54 23.69 -20.28
N SER A 296 39.34 23.63 -20.85
CA SER A 296 38.93 22.53 -21.73
C SER A 296 39.34 22.76 -23.19
N SER A 297 40.05 21.80 -23.78
CA SER A 297 40.39 21.80 -25.21
C SER A 297 39.17 21.73 -26.12
N GLY A 298 38.02 21.26 -25.62
CA GLY A 298 36.77 21.16 -26.36
C GLY A 298 36.14 22.51 -26.70
N ILE A 299 36.49 23.60 -25.99
CA ILE A 299 35.97 24.94 -26.29
C ILE A 299 36.69 25.58 -27.48
N TYR A 300 37.94 25.19 -27.68
CA TYR A 300 38.77 25.67 -28.78
C TYR A 300 38.68 24.78 -30.03
N PHE A 301 37.71 23.85 -30.05
CA PHE A 301 37.45 22.99 -31.19
C PHE A 301 36.77 23.79 -32.31
N ASN A 302 37.35 23.76 -33.50
CA ASN A 302 36.82 24.42 -34.69
C ASN A 302 36.56 23.39 -35.80
N SER A 303 35.43 23.55 -36.49
CA SER A 303 35.00 22.72 -37.62
C SER A 303 34.09 23.54 -38.53
N GLU A 304 34.21 23.34 -39.85
CA GLU A 304 33.32 23.96 -40.84
C GLU A 304 31.89 23.37 -40.82
N CYS A 305 31.68 22.26 -40.10
CA CYS A 305 30.39 21.60 -40.02
C CYS A 305 29.65 21.96 -38.71
N VAL A 306 28.52 22.66 -38.84
CA VAL A 306 27.69 23.12 -37.71
C VAL A 306 27.24 21.97 -36.80
N SER A 307 26.94 20.79 -37.36
CA SER A 307 26.55 19.63 -36.54
C SER A 307 27.70 19.15 -35.67
N GLN A 308 28.93 19.15 -36.18
CA GLN A 308 30.11 18.75 -35.41
C GLN A 308 30.44 19.76 -34.31
N LEU A 309 30.25 21.06 -34.56
CA LEU A 309 30.39 22.09 -33.54
C LEU A 309 29.37 21.89 -32.40
N ASN A 310 28.12 21.62 -32.74
CA ASN A 310 27.06 21.36 -31.77
C ASN A 310 27.33 20.06 -30.97
N ASP A 311 27.72 18.98 -31.63
CA ASP A 311 28.02 17.71 -30.97
C ASP A 311 29.20 17.85 -30.00
N ASN A 312 30.25 18.57 -30.41
CA ASN A 312 31.39 18.86 -29.56
C ASN A 312 31.00 19.76 -28.37
N PHE A 313 30.16 20.76 -28.58
CA PHE A 313 29.65 21.62 -27.50
C PHE A 313 28.86 20.81 -26.47
N ILE A 314 27.88 20.02 -26.91
CA ILE A 314 27.06 19.19 -26.02
C ILE A 314 27.91 18.18 -25.27
N THR A 315 28.85 17.52 -25.96
CA THR A 315 29.75 16.52 -25.36
C THR A 315 30.67 17.15 -24.32
N SER A 316 31.30 18.28 -24.66
CA SER A 316 32.21 19.01 -23.76
C SER A 316 31.49 19.49 -22.52
N MET A 317 30.30 20.08 -22.66
CA MET A 317 29.47 20.51 -21.54
C MET A 317 29.11 19.32 -20.64
N HIS A 318 28.64 18.21 -21.22
CA HIS A 318 28.27 17.02 -20.45
C HIS A 318 29.44 16.44 -19.65
N LEU A 319 30.63 16.36 -20.25
CA LEU A 319 31.83 15.85 -19.59
C LEU A 319 32.26 16.73 -18.43
N ILE A 320 32.38 18.04 -18.65
CA ILE A 320 32.82 18.98 -17.61
C ILE A 320 31.82 19.00 -16.45
N MET A 321 30.51 19.05 -16.77
CA MET A 321 29.46 19.04 -15.74
C MET A 321 29.45 17.73 -14.94
N LYS A 322 29.82 16.59 -15.55
CA LYS A 322 29.98 15.31 -14.85
C LYS A 322 31.21 15.32 -13.95
N ASP A 323 32.35 15.81 -14.46
CA ASP A 323 33.63 15.79 -13.77
C ASP A 323 33.70 16.75 -12.58
N CYS A 324 33.01 17.89 -12.63
CA CYS A 324 32.86 18.81 -11.49
C CYS A 324 31.75 18.39 -10.51
N GLY A 325 31.09 17.25 -10.74
CA GLY A 325 30.01 16.74 -9.89
C GLY A 325 28.74 17.60 -9.92
N MET A 326 28.58 18.46 -10.94
CA MET A 326 27.38 19.26 -11.17
C MET A 326 26.22 18.41 -11.70
N LEU A 327 26.52 17.34 -12.47
CA LEU A 327 25.56 16.30 -12.84
C LEU A 327 25.59 15.16 -11.83
N LYS A 328 24.49 14.99 -11.09
CA LYS A 328 24.28 13.86 -10.21
C LYS A 328 23.31 12.88 -10.84
N SER A 329 23.76 11.64 -11.03
CA SER A 329 22.91 10.51 -11.37
C SER A 329 21.97 10.23 -10.20
N ILE A 330 20.69 10.56 -10.37
CA ILE A 330 19.64 10.15 -9.44
C ILE A 330 19.09 8.84 -9.96
N LYS A 331 19.33 7.75 -9.23
CA LYS A 331 18.51 6.54 -9.41
C LYS A 331 17.08 6.92 -9.04
N LEU A 332 16.16 6.89 -9.99
CA LEU A 332 14.72 6.80 -9.74
C LEU A 332 14.41 5.41 -9.17
N GLY A 333 15.04 5.08 -8.04
CA GLY A 333 14.64 3.93 -7.25
C GLY A 333 13.25 4.23 -6.73
N SER A 334 12.30 3.34 -7.08
CA SER A 334 11.03 3.08 -6.38
C SER A 334 10.65 4.21 -5.45
N THR A 335 9.88 5.18 -5.96
CA THR A 335 9.16 6.20 -5.19
C THR A 335 9.67 6.34 -3.76
N SER A 336 10.71 7.14 -3.56
CA SER A 336 11.01 7.69 -2.25
C SER A 336 9.79 8.48 -1.81
N PHE A 337 8.82 7.78 -1.21
CA PHE A 337 7.67 8.36 -0.56
C PHE A 337 8.22 9.15 0.62
N SER A 338 8.51 10.43 0.38
CA SER A 338 8.57 11.44 1.42
C SER A 338 7.14 11.66 1.94
N SER A 339 6.63 10.63 2.62
CA SER A 339 5.41 10.63 3.39
C SER A 339 5.74 10.64 4.88
N LYS A 340 7.01 10.86 5.30
CA LYS A 340 7.41 10.95 6.71
C LYS A 340 6.40 11.82 7.44
N LYS A 341 5.46 11.19 8.15
CA LYS A 341 4.39 11.92 8.83
C LYS A 341 5.11 12.83 9.82
N LEU A 342 5.01 14.13 9.61
CA LEU A 342 5.87 15.10 10.31
C LEU A 342 5.65 15.11 11.83
N TRP A 343 4.50 14.59 12.28
CA TRP A 343 4.19 14.39 13.68
C TRP A 343 4.79 13.11 14.31
N TYR A 344 5.28 12.16 13.50
CA TYR A 344 5.84 10.90 13.97
C TYR A 344 7.30 11.09 14.38
N ASN A 345 7.53 11.28 15.68
CA ASN A 345 8.82 11.66 16.25
C ASN A 345 9.59 10.47 16.85
N PHE A 346 10.76 10.75 17.44
CA PHE A 346 11.62 9.75 18.09
C PHE A 346 10.90 8.99 19.22
N ASP A 347 10.07 9.67 20.01
CA ASP A 347 9.31 9.01 21.08
C ASP A 347 8.33 7.97 20.53
N CYS A 348 7.69 8.25 19.39
CA CYS A 348 6.84 7.29 18.71
C CYS A 348 7.64 6.04 18.28
N LEU A 349 8.87 6.23 17.76
CA LEU A 349 9.77 5.14 17.38
C LEU A 349 10.18 4.29 18.59
N VAL A 350 10.58 4.92 19.70
CA VAL A 350 10.99 4.23 20.92
C VAL A 350 9.83 3.44 21.52
N ALA A 351 8.64 4.06 21.62
CA ALA A 351 7.45 3.41 22.12
C ALA A 351 7.05 2.21 21.24
N LYS A 352 7.12 2.34 19.90
CA LYS A 352 6.88 1.23 18.97
C LYS A 352 7.89 0.09 19.16
N LYS A 353 9.19 0.42 19.26
CA LYS A 353 10.26 -0.58 19.47
C LYS A 353 10.06 -1.35 20.79
N ASN A 354 9.69 -0.66 21.86
CA ASN A 354 9.39 -1.27 23.16
C ASN A 354 8.17 -2.18 23.09
N MET A 355 7.10 -1.76 22.43
CA MET A 355 5.91 -2.58 22.22
C MET A 355 6.24 -3.85 21.42
N ASN A 356 6.99 -3.73 20.32
CA ASN A 356 7.40 -4.89 19.51
C ASN A 356 8.30 -5.85 20.30
N LYS A 357 9.15 -5.32 21.19
CA LYS A 357 9.94 -6.14 22.12
C LYS A 357 9.04 -6.96 23.04
N PHE A 358 8.00 -6.36 23.64
CA PHE A 358 7.08 -7.09 24.52
C PHE A 358 6.21 -8.10 23.77
N LEU A 359 5.82 -7.81 22.52
CA LEU A 359 5.14 -8.80 21.68
C LEU A 359 6.02 -10.03 21.44
N LYS A 360 7.31 -9.83 21.07
CA LYS A 360 8.26 -10.94 20.93
C LYS A 360 8.43 -11.75 22.22
N LEU A 361 8.38 -11.09 23.38
CA LEU A 361 8.41 -11.78 24.68
C LEU A 361 7.13 -12.59 24.92
N CYS A 362 5.96 -12.15 24.45
CA CYS A 362 4.72 -12.93 24.54
C CYS A 362 4.86 -14.25 23.77
N TYR A 363 5.34 -14.20 22.51
CA TYR A 363 5.58 -15.41 21.72
C TYR A 363 6.54 -16.38 22.41
N LYS A 364 7.64 -15.88 22.98
CA LYS A 364 8.64 -16.71 23.69
C LYS A 364 8.11 -17.36 24.97
N ASN A 365 7.09 -16.77 25.60
CA ASN A 365 6.56 -17.21 26.89
C ASN A 365 5.10 -17.67 26.79
N SER A 366 4.69 -18.15 25.60
CA SER A 366 3.37 -18.70 25.34
C SER A 366 2.22 -17.83 25.86
N PHE A 367 2.35 -16.50 25.70
CA PHE A 367 1.31 -15.53 26.03
C PHE A 367 0.79 -15.57 27.49
N ARG A 368 1.62 -16.02 28.45
CA ARG A 368 1.28 -15.95 29.89
C ARG A 368 0.85 -14.54 30.29
N ALA A 369 -0.12 -14.46 31.21
CA ALA A 369 -0.81 -13.23 31.61
C ALA A 369 0.14 -12.06 31.94
N GLU A 370 1.27 -12.33 32.62
CA GLU A 370 2.26 -11.30 32.95
C GLU A 370 2.84 -10.60 31.70
N TYR A 371 3.27 -11.39 30.71
CA TYR A 371 3.87 -10.86 29.48
C TYR A 371 2.81 -10.19 28.60
N LEU A 372 1.60 -10.77 28.55
CA LEU A 372 0.48 -10.17 27.84
C LEU A 372 0.13 -8.80 28.43
N ASN A 373 0.03 -8.68 29.76
CA ASN A 373 -0.23 -7.41 30.43
C ASN A 373 0.86 -6.36 30.15
N ARG A 374 2.14 -6.76 30.12
CA ARG A 374 3.24 -5.86 29.73
C ARG A 374 3.10 -5.38 28.28
N TYR A 375 2.75 -6.27 27.36
CA TYR A 375 2.48 -5.91 25.96
C TYR A 375 1.29 -4.94 25.86
N LEU A 376 0.14 -5.25 26.46
CA LEU A 376 -1.06 -4.39 26.43
C LEU A 376 -0.80 -3.02 27.06
N GLY A 377 -0.02 -2.96 28.15
CA GLY A 377 0.43 -1.71 28.76
C GLY A 377 1.29 -0.88 27.81
N SER A 378 2.28 -1.51 27.16
CA SER A 378 3.15 -0.84 26.19
C SER A 378 2.41 -0.37 24.94
N LYS A 379 1.41 -1.13 24.47
CA LYS A 379 0.53 -0.77 23.36
C LYS A 379 -0.34 0.44 23.70
N THR A 380 -0.89 0.46 24.91
CA THR A 380 -1.66 1.61 25.42
C THR A 380 -0.77 2.86 25.48
N MET A 381 0.46 2.71 25.97
CA MET A 381 1.44 3.81 25.99
C MET A 381 1.78 4.31 24.58
N TYR A 382 2.03 3.40 23.64
CA TYR A 382 2.30 3.75 22.24
C TYR A 382 1.14 4.52 21.61
N LYS A 383 -0.11 4.06 21.77
CA LYS A 383 -1.31 4.78 21.30
C LYS A 383 -1.41 6.19 21.91
N LYS A 384 -1.10 6.35 23.20
CA LYS A 384 -1.07 7.66 23.87
C LYS A 384 -0.01 8.58 23.29
N VAL A 385 1.23 8.09 23.12
CA VAL A 385 2.34 8.86 22.54
C VAL A 385 1.99 9.35 21.14
N ILE A 386 1.48 8.48 20.26
CA ILE A 386 1.04 8.90 18.92
C ILE A 386 -0.02 10.00 18.99
N LYS A 387 -1.04 9.82 19.84
CA LYS A 387 -2.12 10.80 19.97
C LYS A 387 -1.61 12.16 20.44
N ILE A 388 -0.70 12.17 21.40
CA ILE A 388 -0.08 13.40 21.94
C ILE A 388 0.82 14.05 20.89
N SER A 389 1.74 13.31 20.28
CA SER A 389 2.65 13.85 19.26
C SER A 389 1.90 14.42 18.05
N LYS A 390 0.84 13.74 17.60
CA LYS A 390 -0.05 14.23 16.54
C LYS A 390 -0.76 15.51 16.94
N LYS A 391 -1.32 15.57 18.15
CA LYS A 391 -2.00 16.77 18.67
C LYS A 391 -1.03 17.95 18.76
N LEU A 392 0.11 17.78 19.44
CA LEU A 392 1.12 18.82 19.61
C LEU A 392 1.62 19.36 18.28
N TYR A 393 1.83 18.48 17.29
CA TYR A 393 2.24 18.90 15.96
C TYR A 393 1.22 19.84 15.30
N TYR A 394 -0.07 19.49 15.30
CA TYR A 394 -1.11 20.32 14.69
C TYR A 394 -1.43 21.58 15.50
N ASP A 395 -1.33 21.52 16.83
CA ASP A 395 -1.47 22.69 17.70
C ASP A 395 -0.35 23.70 17.38
N ASN A 396 0.91 23.24 17.30
CA ASN A 396 2.05 24.07 16.92
C ASN A 396 1.90 24.63 15.49
N LEU A 397 1.40 23.83 14.55
CA LEU A 397 1.17 24.28 13.18
C LEU A 397 0.10 25.38 13.13
N THR A 398 -0.92 25.29 13.97
CA THR A 398 -1.98 26.30 14.10
C THR A 398 -1.43 27.60 14.66
N LEU A 399 -0.55 27.53 15.68
CA LEU A 399 0.17 28.70 16.20
C LEU A 399 1.06 29.33 15.12
N VAL A 400 1.84 28.52 14.40
CA VAL A 400 2.68 29.01 13.30
C VAL A 400 1.84 29.71 12.24
N ILE A 401 0.66 29.19 11.88
CA ILE A 401 -0.24 29.82 10.89
C ILE A 401 -0.82 31.15 11.42
N ARG A 402 -1.11 31.22 12.72
CA ARG A 402 -1.65 32.43 13.35
C ARG A 402 -0.63 33.58 13.36
N ASP A 403 0.64 33.25 13.54
CA ASP A 403 1.72 34.23 13.72
C ASP A 403 2.50 34.53 12.42
N ILE A 404 1.91 34.25 11.24
CA ILE A 404 2.55 34.50 9.94
C ILE A 404 2.44 35.97 9.56
N HIS A 405 3.58 36.59 9.24
CA HIS A 405 3.64 37.99 8.85
C HIS A 405 4.06 38.22 7.39
N ASN A 406 4.59 37.20 6.69
CA ASN A 406 5.01 37.34 5.29
C ASN A 406 4.56 36.19 4.38
N SER A 407 4.56 36.46 3.07
CA SER A 407 4.09 35.51 2.05
C SER A 407 4.96 34.25 1.95
N SER A 408 6.26 34.36 2.22
CA SER A 408 7.19 33.21 2.18
C SER A 408 6.89 32.21 3.30
N GLU A 409 6.67 32.70 4.52
CA GLU A 409 6.24 31.93 5.68
C GLU A 409 4.85 31.31 5.47
N PHE A 410 3.92 32.09 4.92
CA PHE A 410 2.58 31.60 4.55
C PHE A 410 2.68 30.39 3.62
N TRP A 411 3.36 30.55 2.48
CA TRP A 411 3.54 29.45 1.54
C TRP A 411 4.41 28.34 2.12
N GLY A 412 5.36 28.65 3.01
CA GLY A 412 6.13 27.67 3.79
C GLY A 412 5.26 26.77 4.65
N ALA A 413 4.31 27.35 5.39
CA ALA A 413 3.35 26.62 6.21
C ALA A 413 2.34 25.84 5.36
N ILE A 414 1.75 26.47 4.34
CA ILE A 414 0.77 25.84 3.44
C ILE A 414 1.38 24.68 2.64
N ARG A 415 2.65 24.78 2.22
CA ARG A 415 3.36 23.69 1.55
C ARG A 415 3.46 22.42 2.41
N LYS A 416 3.39 22.52 3.74
CA LYS A 416 3.33 21.33 4.63
C LYS A 416 2.00 20.56 4.52
N PHE A 417 0.92 21.23 4.08
CA PHE A 417 -0.38 20.61 3.81
C PHE A 417 -0.55 20.16 2.36
N ARG A 418 0.16 20.81 1.42
CA ARG A 418 0.13 20.47 0.00
C ARG A 418 1.07 19.30 -0.31
N LYS A 419 0.50 18.16 -0.70
CA LYS A 419 1.29 17.10 -1.36
C LYS A 419 1.60 17.54 -2.79
N LYS A 420 2.88 17.51 -3.20
CA LYS A 420 3.21 17.58 -4.63
C LYS A 420 2.57 16.38 -5.32
N LYS A 421 1.65 16.62 -6.25
CA LYS A 421 1.14 15.56 -7.14
C LYS A 421 2.31 15.17 -8.04
N VAL A 422 2.89 13.99 -7.81
CA VAL A 422 3.90 13.44 -8.71
C VAL A 422 3.13 13.03 -9.96
N CYS A 423 3.27 13.79 -11.03
CA CYS A 423 2.77 13.38 -12.34
C CYS A 423 3.83 12.44 -12.91
N ASN A 424 3.58 11.13 -12.85
CA ASN A 424 4.32 10.20 -13.70
C ASN A 424 3.75 10.38 -15.10
N ASN A 425 4.40 11.22 -15.90
CA ASN A 425 4.06 11.35 -17.30
C ASN A 425 4.42 10.02 -17.97
N LYS A 426 3.43 9.27 -18.43
CA LYS A 426 3.64 7.96 -19.09
C LYS A 426 4.20 8.10 -20.50
N LEU A 427 4.20 9.32 -21.04
CA LEU A 427 4.71 9.63 -22.36
C LEU A 427 6.22 9.88 -22.29
N SER A 428 6.97 9.24 -23.18
CA SER A 428 8.41 9.51 -23.34
C SER A 428 8.65 10.92 -23.89
N ILE A 429 9.86 11.44 -23.69
CA ILE A 429 10.27 12.74 -24.27
C ILE A 429 10.15 12.68 -25.80
N GLU A 430 10.54 11.57 -26.42
CA GLU A 430 10.44 11.36 -27.87
C GLU A 430 8.98 11.39 -28.36
N GLN A 431 8.03 10.86 -27.59
CA GLN A 431 6.60 10.95 -27.91
C GLN A 431 6.10 12.39 -27.83
N TRP A 432 6.60 13.17 -26.88
CA TRP A 432 6.32 14.61 -26.79
C TRP A 432 6.93 15.39 -27.95
N GLU A 433 8.19 15.14 -28.28
CA GLU A 433 8.88 15.77 -29.41
C GLU A 433 8.16 15.48 -30.72
N ASN A 434 7.80 14.21 -30.97
CA ASN A 434 7.01 13.83 -32.14
C ASN A 434 5.63 14.53 -32.17
N PHE A 435 4.96 14.65 -31.02
CA PHE A 435 3.69 15.37 -30.93
C PHE A 435 3.86 16.85 -31.32
N TYR A 436 4.87 17.52 -30.75
CA TYR A 436 5.11 18.93 -31.04
C TYR A 436 5.63 19.16 -32.46
N GLN A 437 6.48 18.29 -33.02
CA GLN A 437 6.90 18.37 -34.41
C GLN A 437 5.73 18.24 -35.39
N ARG A 438 4.72 17.42 -35.06
CA ARG A 438 3.50 17.30 -35.86
C ARG A 438 2.58 18.52 -35.75
N MET A 439 2.44 19.07 -34.55
CA MET A 439 1.58 20.23 -34.28
C MET A 439 2.22 21.56 -34.73
N LEU A 440 3.55 21.64 -34.67
CA LEU A 440 4.38 22.77 -35.05
C LEU A 440 5.42 22.26 -36.06
N PRO A 441 5.02 22.02 -37.32
CA PRO A 441 5.99 21.66 -38.36
C PRO A 441 7.09 22.72 -38.41
N ALA A 442 8.32 22.29 -38.66
CA ALA A 442 9.44 23.21 -38.83
C ALA A 442 9.03 24.29 -39.84
N VAL A 443 9.20 25.56 -39.46
CA VAL A 443 8.99 26.67 -40.38
C VAL A 443 9.85 26.36 -41.60
N PRO A 444 9.29 26.31 -42.82
CA PRO A 444 10.08 26.07 -44.01
C PRO A 444 11.23 27.06 -44.01
N TYR A 445 12.45 26.54 -44.18
CA TYR A 445 13.65 27.35 -44.27
C TYR A 445 13.45 28.28 -45.46
N ASP A 446 13.18 29.55 -45.18
CA ASP A 446 13.06 30.56 -46.22
C ASP A 446 14.48 31.01 -46.54
N ASP A 447 15.05 30.46 -47.62
CA ASP A 447 16.30 30.92 -48.22
C ASP A 447 16.14 32.30 -48.89
N SER A 448 15.01 32.99 -48.66
CA SER A 448 14.96 34.43 -48.90
C SER A 448 16.09 35.08 -48.10
N LEU A 449 17.15 35.46 -48.80
CA LEU A 449 18.08 36.48 -48.37
C LEU A 449 17.23 37.70 -48.02
N PHE A 450 16.92 37.86 -46.74
CA PHE A 450 16.53 39.16 -46.24
C PHE A 450 17.71 40.06 -46.62
N ILE A 451 17.46 41.00 -47.53
CA ILE A 451 18.31 42.18 -47.65
C ILE A 451 18.12 42.90 -46.33
N SER A 452 18.86 42.46 -45.32
CA SER A 452 19.03 43.20 -44.09
C SER A 452 19.82 44.46 -44.44
N THR A 453 19.89 45.38 -43.49
CA THR A 453 20.85 46.48 -43.52
C THR A 453 22.27 45.95 -43.27
N PHE A 454 22.70 44.91 -44.00
CA PHE A 454 24.03 44.35 -43.90
C PHE A 454 25.02 45.42 -44.33
N ASN A 455 25.71 45.98 -43.35
CA ASN A 455 26.80 46.91 -43.57
C ASN A 455 28.10 46.12 -43.47
N PRO A 456 28.84 45.92 -44.58
CA PRO A 456 30.03 45.08 -44.59
C PRO A 456 31.14 45.55 -43.63
N ASP A 457 31.09 46.81 -43.17
CA ASP A 457 32.05 47.36 -42.20
C ASP A 457 31.61 47.16 -40.73
N LEU A 458 30.32 46.89 -40.46
CA LEU A 458 29.78 46.75 -39.10
C LEU A 458 29.30 45.33 -38.77
N ASP A 459 28.91 44.57 -39.81
CA ASP A 459 28.34 43.23 -39.70
C ASP A 459 29.32 42.14 -40.19
N GLY A 460 30.60 42.49 -40.37
CA GLY A 460 31.67 41.53 -40.64
C GLY A 460 31.98 40.66 -39.43
N ASP A 461 32.64 39.52 -39.66
CA ASP A 461 33.08 38.64 -38.58
C ASP A 461 34.04 39.40 -37.65
N ILE A 462 33.71 39.43 -36.34
CA ILE A 462 34.54 40.09 -35.33
C ILE A 462 35.92 39.44 -35.36
N THR A 463 36.93 40.26 -35.62
CA THR A 463 38.32 39.80 -35.69
C THR A 463 38.94 39.74 -34.30
N LEU A 464 39.96 38.90 -34.14
CA LEU A 464 40.65 38.74 -32.85
C LEU A 464 41.29 40.06 -32.35
N ASP A 465 41.64 40.96 -33.28
CA ASP A 465 42.24 42.27 -32.99
C ASP A 465 41.21 43.28 -32.42
N GLU A 466 39.91 43.06 -32.63
CA GLU A 466 38.84 43.89 -32.07
C GLU A 466 38.43 43.46 -30.65
N LEU A 467 38.88 42.28 -30.21
CA LEU A 467 38.59 41.70 -28.89
C LEU A 467 39.71 41.93 -27.85
N LEU A 468 40.84 42.51 -28.27
CA LEU A 468 41.97 42.91 -27.41
C LEU A 468 41.92 44.41 -27.11
#